data_AF-A0A1C3XPT4-F1
#
_entry.id   AF-A0A1C3XPT4-F1
#
_cell.length_a   1.000
_cell.length_b   1.000
_cell.length_c   1.000
_cell.angle_alpha   90.00
_cell.angle_beta   90.00
_cell.angle_gamma   90.00
#
_symmetry.space_group_name_H-M   'P 1'
#
loop_
_entity.id
_entity.type
_entity.pdbx_description
1 polymer ?
#
loop_
_entity_poly.entity_id
_entity_poly.type
_entity_poly.pdbx_seq_one_letter_code
_entity_poly.pdbx_strand_id
1 'polypeptide(L)' 'MSVYRPLPADHEQAEHMRQLMREARELLNQPPPDTFLGRKTTGAPPKQQESDADTG' A
#
# COMPACT_ATOMS: atom_id res chain seq x y z
N MET A 1 -31.54 -34.41 -10.72
CA MET A 1 -31.24 -33.11 -10.07
C MET A 1 -30.74 -33.37 -8.67
N SER A 2 -29.49 -33.02 -8.36
CA SER A 2 -28.97 -33.08 -6.99
C SER A 2 -29.38 -31.79 -6.27
N VAL A 3 -30.07 -31.94 -5.13
CA VAL A 3 -30.38 -30.82 -4.26
C VAL A 3 -29.18 -30.61 -3.35
N TYR A 4 -28.45 -29.52 -3.53
CA TYR A 4 -27.36 -29.18 -2.64
C TYR A 4 -27.92 -28.78 -1.27
N ARG A 5 -27.45 -29.46 -0.22
CA ARG A 5 -27.73 -29.12 1.17
C ARG A 5 -26.43 -28.64 1.80
N PRO A 6 -26.32 -27.35 2.11
CA PRO A 6 -25.11 -26.83 2.74
C PRO A 6 -24.91 -27.53 4.08
N LEU A 7 -23.71 -28.06 4.26
CA LEU A 7 -23.27 -28.63 5.52
C LEU A 7 -23.00 -27.48 6.50
N PRO A 8 -23.06 -27.73 7.82
CA PRO A 8 -22.73 -26.70 8.82
C PRO A 8 -21.34 -26.06 8.60
N ALA A 9 -20.36 -26.84 8.12
CA ALA A 9 -19.04 -26.34 7.75
C ALA A 9 -19.07 -25.30 6.62
N ASP A 10 -20.03 -25.40 5.69
CA ASP A 10 -20.21 -24.44 4.60
C ASP A 10 -20.70 -23.08 5.15
N HIS A 11 -21.48 -23.11 6.24
CA HIS A 11 -21.94 -21.89 6.91
C HIS A 11 -20.77 -21.17 7.61
N GLU A 12 -19.95 -21.91 8.37
CA GLU A 12 -18.77 -21.35 9.04
C GLU A 12 -17.78 -20.77 8.03
N GLN A 13 -17.54 -21.47 6.92
CA GLN A 13 -16.69 -20.98 5.84
C GLN A 13 -17.25 -19.71 5.19
N ALA A 14 -18.56 -19.63 4.98
CA ALA A 14 -19.21 -18.45 4.42
C ALA A 14 -19.11 -17.24 5.36
N GLU A 15 -19.29 -17.43 6.67
CA GLU A 15 -19.11 -16.34 7.64
C GLU A 15 -17.65 -15.88 7.72
N HIS A 16 -16.70 -16.82 7.72
CA HIS A 16 -15.28 -16.49 7.68
C HIS A 16 -14.91 -15.66 6.44
N MET A 17 -15.42 -16.05 5.27
CA MET A 17 -15.22 -15.30 4.03
C MET A 17 -15.83 -13.90 4.09
N ARG A 18 -17.01 -13.75 4.69
CA ARG A 18 -17.65 -12.43 4.88
C ARG A 18 -16.82 -11.54 5.79
N GLN A 19 -16.23 -12.09 6.84
CA GLN A 19 -15.38 -11.34 7.76
C GLN A 19 -14.12 -10.82 7.05
N LEU A 20 -13.42 -11.67 6.30
CA LEU A 20 -12.26 -11.27 5.49
C LEU A 20 -12.59 -10.14 4.52
N MET A 21 -13.72 -10.23 3.83
CA MET A 21 -14.15 -9.19 2.89
C MET A 21 -14.45 -7.85 3.58
N ARG A 22 -14.98 -7.87 4.81
CA ARG A 22 -15.20 -6.65 5.60
C ARG A 22 -13.87 -6.01 5.98
N GLU A 23 -12.93 -6.78 6.51
CA GLU A 23 -11.60 -6.30 6.90
C GLU A 23 -10.83 -5.72 5.69
N ALA A 24 -10.86 -6.42 4.55
CA ALA A 24 -10.24 -5.92 3.32
C ALA A 24 -10.87 -4.60 2.86
N ARG A 25 -12.20 -4.48 2.95
CA ARG A 25 -12.90 -3.24 2.59
C ARG A 25 -12.55 -2.09 3.53
N GLU A 26 -12.40 -2.37 4.83
CA GLU A 26 -11.97 -1.35 5.80
C GLU A 26 -10.57 -0.83 5.47
N LEU A 27 -9.62 -1.70 5.16
CA LEU A 27 -8.27 -1.31 4.73
C LEU A 27 -8.30 -0.49 3.44
N LEU A 28 -9.09 -0.88 2.44
CA LEU A 28 -9.19 -0.15 1.17
C LEU A 28 -9.88 1.22 1.29
N ASN A 29 -10.72 1.41 2.31
CA ASN A 29 -11.35 2.70 2.60
C ASN A 29 -10.45 3.64 3.41
N GLN A 30 -9.31 3.16 3.94
CA GLN A 30 -8.38 4.02 4.64
C GLN A 30 -7.75 5.02 3.64
N PRO A 31 -7.42 6.24 4.11
CA PRO A 31 -6.67 7.16 3.28
C PRO A 31 -5.38 6.46 2.82
N PRO A 32 -4.95 6.68 1.56
CA PRO A 32 -3.69 6.14 1.11
C PRO A 32 -2.59 6.59 2.08
N PRO A 33 -1.64 5.71 2.44
CA PRO A 33 -0.52 6.13 3.27
C PRO A 33 0.14 7.33 2.61
N ASP A 34 0.72 8.24 3.40
CA ASP A 34 1.54 9.34 2.90
C ASP A 34 2.75 8.75 2.18
N THR A 35 2.55 8.38 0.93
CA THR A 35 3.60 7.83 0.09
C THR A 35 4.52 9.00 -0.21
N PHE A 36 5.78 8.88 0.16
CA PHE A 36 6.83 9.84 -0.22
C PHE A 36 6.93 10.06 -1.74
N LEU A 37 6.18 9.32 -2.57
CA LEU A 37 5.92 9.64 -3.97
C LEU A 37 5.31 11.05 -4.10
N GLY A 38 6.17 12.01 -4.43
CA GLY A 38 5.81 13.41 -4.65
C GLY A 38 6.58 14.39 -3.76
N ARG A 39 7.19 13.91 -2.66
CA ARG A 39 8.16 14.72 -1.92
C ARG A 39 9.45 14.74 -2.73
N LYS A 40 9.87 15.92 -3.18
CA LYS A 40 11.23 16.11 -3.68
C LYS A 40 12.17 15.72 -2.55
N THR A 41 12.80 14.55 -2.67
CA THR A 41 14.02 14.22 -1.93
C THR A 41 14.88 15.47 -1.96
N THR A 42 15.12 16.03 -0.78
CA THR A 42 15.91 17.23 -0.51
C THR A 42 16.92 17.43 -1.64
N GLY A 43 16.74 18.51 -2.41
CA GLY A 43 17.59 18.81 -3.56
C GLY A 43 19.05 18.70 -3.15
N ALA A 44 19.85 18.02 -3.97
CA ALA A 44 21.26 17.79 -3.69
C ALA A 44 21.91 19.12 -3.22
N PRO A 45 22.75 19.10 -2.17
CA PRO A 45 23.44 20.30 -1.75
C PRO A 45 24.22 20.89 -2.95
N PRO A 46 24.28 22.23 -3.09
CA PRO A 46 24.92 22.85 -4.23
C PRO A 46 26.37 22.35 -4.33
N LYS A 47 26.75 21.85 -5.50
CA LYS A 47 28.16 21.52 -5.78
C LYS A 47 28.95 22.80 -5.55
N GLN A 48 29.88 22.77 -4.59
CA GLN A 48 30.89 23.81 -4.48
C GLN A 48 31.59 23.88 -5.83
N GLN A 49 31.46 25.02 -6.50
CA GLN A 49 32.28 25.39 -7.65
C GLN A 49 33.72 25.41 -7.14
N GLU A 50 34.52 24.41 -7.51
CA GLU A 50 35.97 24.50 -7.43
C GLU A 50 36.36 25.72 -8.27
N SER A 51 36.76 26.79 -7.59
CA SER A 51 37.34 27.97 -8.22
C SER A 51 38.60 27.53 -8.95
N ASP A 52 38.65 27.76 -10.25
CA ASP A 52 39.85 27.71 -11.07
C ASP A 52 40.99 28.42 -10.33
N ALA A 53 41.93 27.64 -9.79
CA ALA A 53 43.23 28.13 -9.39
C ALA A 53 44.15 28.03 -10.62
N ASP A 54 43.92 28.93 -11.57
CA ASP A 54 44.93 29.29 -12.57
C ASP A 54 46.05 30.02 -11.81
N THR A 55 47.14 29.30 -11.51
CA THR A 55 48.36 29.88 -10.97
C THR A 55 49.33 30.05 -12.14
N GLY A 56 49.34 31.26 -12.70
CA GLY A 56 50.44 31.75 -13.54
C GLY A 56 51.69 32.06 -12.72
#